data_AF-A0A9Q9C7I5-F1
#
_entry.id   AF-A0A9Q9C7I5-F1
#
_cell.length_a   1.000
_cell.length_b   1.000
_cell.length_c   1.000
_cell.angle_alpha   90.00
_cell.angle_beta   90.00
_cell.angle_gamma   90.00
#
_symmetry.space_group_name_H-M   'P 1'
#
loop_
_entity.id
_entity.type
_entity.pdbx_description
1 polymer ?
#
loop_
_entity_poly.entity_id
_entity_poly.type
_entity_poly.pdbx_seq_one_letter_code
_entity_poly.pdbx_strand_id
1 'polypeptide(L)'
;MQHRDMMEQGASARYGDIEFDEGDLSDVRYPDKASYGAYDYSFPFNDQAFQPLYVNAKQLNWIKKRKARRDMLDTLMVTNKRNYLHESRHKHAMKRLRAPSGRFLTKEETEELNRKGGSTN
;
A
#
# COMPACT_ATOMS: atom_id res chain seq x y z
N MET A 1 -39.70 41.80 -11.56
CA MET A 1 -38.35 41.61 -12.16
C MET A 1 -38.01 40.13 -12.07
N GLN A 2 -37.76 39.49 -13.22
CA GLN A 2 -37.58 38.03 -13.37
C GLN A 2 -36.13 37.62 -13.06
N HIS A 3 -35.95 36.38 -12.58
CA HIS A 3 -34.70 35.76 -12.11
C HIS A 3 -33.72 35.38 -13.26
N ARG A 4 -33.77 36.03 -14.41
CA ARG A 4 -32.99 35.64 -15.61
C ARG A 4 -31.77 36.53 -15.91
N ASP A 5 -31.66 37.68 -15.24
CA ASP A 5 -30.67 38.72 -15.60
C ASP A 5 -29.45 38.82 -14.67
N MET A 6 -29.20 37.81 -13.81
CA MET A 6 -28.02 37.79 -12.92
C MET A 6 -26.88 36.87 -13.40
N MET A 7 -26.94 36.39 -14.64
CA MET A 7 -25.92 35.49 -15.22
C MET A 7 -25.03 36.18 -16.27
N GLU A 8 -24.74 37.47 -16.10
CA GLU A 8 -23.92 38.22 -17.06
C GLU A 8 -22.85 39.10 -16.41
N GLN A 9 -22.13 38.56 -15.41
CA GLN A 9 -20.87 39.15 -14.95
C GLN A 9 -19.81 38.05 -14.79
N GLY A 10 -18.70 38.22 -15.53
CA GLY A 10 -17.81 37.16 -16.00
C GLY A 10 -16.96 36.46 -14.95
N ALA A 11 -16.68 35.18 -15.24
CA ALA A 11 -15.87 34.27 -14.42
C ALA A 11 -14.39 34.23 -14.83
N SER A 12 -13.73 35.38 -15.09
CA SER A 12 -12.39 35.40 -15.69
C SER A 12 -11.28 36.12 -14.90
N ALA A 13 -11.44 36.40 -13.61
CA ALA A 13 -10.47 37.23 -12.87
C ALA A 13 -9.77 36.56 -11.66
N ARG A 14 -9.61 35.22 -11.64
CA ARG A 14 -9.06 34.50 -10.45
C ARG A 14 -7.83 33.63 -10.68
N TYR A 15 -7.51 33.27 -11.91
CA TYR A 15 -6.24 32.65 -12.25
C TYR A 15 -5.64 33.51 -13.36
N GLY A 16 -4.47 34.09 -13.11
CA GLY A 16 -3.72 34.79 -14.16
C GLY A 16 -3.46 33.84 -15.32
N ASP A 17 -3.42 34.38 -16.52
CA ASP A 17 -3.18 33.67 -17.76
C ASP A 17 -1.85 32.92 -17.68
N ILE A 18 -1.91 31.60 -17.42
CA ILE A 18 -0.75 30.72 -17.56
C ILE A 18 -0.76 30.30 -19.03
N GLU A 19 0.07 30.96 -19.84
CA GLU A 19 0.37 30.49 -21.18
C GLU A 19 1.14 29.16 -21.07
N PHE A 20 0.53 28.10 -21.58
CA PHE A 20 1.15 26.78 -21.65
C PHE A 20 1.95 26.72 -22.95
N ASP A 21 3.28 26.87 -22.87
CA ASP A 21 4.16 26.79 -24.03
C ASP A 21 4.39 25.30 -24.37
N GLU A 22 3.66 24.78 -25.37
CA GLU A 22 3.69 23.37 -25.77
C GLU A 22 5.03 22.92 -26.39
N GLY A 23 6.02 23.82 -26.52
CA GLY A 23 7.31 23.55 -27.15
C GLY A 23 8.26 22.65 -26.34
N ASP A 24 8.13 22.62 -25.00
CA ASP A 24 9.13 21.98 -24.13
C ASP A 24 8.80 20.51 -23.78
N LEU A 25 7.69 19.96 -24.31
CA LEU A 25 7.31 18.56 -24.09
C LEU A 25 7.95 17.56 -25.06
N SER A 26 8.81 18.03 -25.97
CA SER A 26 9.53 17.15 -26.87
C SER A 26 10.93 16.84 -26.35
N ASP A 27 11.15 15.55 -26.07
CA ASP A 27 12.45 14.91 -25.86
C ASP A 27 12.99 14.79 -24.42
N VAL A 28 12.11 14.42 -23.47
CA VAL A 28 12.55 13.62 -22.33
C VAL A 28 12.91 12.22 -22.83
N ARG A 29 14.13 12.05 -23.39
CA ARG A 29 14.69 10.72 -23.64
C ARG A 29 14.72 9.96 -22.33
N TYR A 30 13.86 8.96 -22.20
CA TYR A 30 14.01 7.98 -21.13
C TYR A 30 15.36 7.26 -21.33
N PRO A 31 16.26 7.28 -20.33
CA PRO A 31 17.51 6.54 -20.42
C PRO A 31 17.22 5.04 -20.51
N ASP A 32 18.13 4.31 -21.15
CA ASP A 32 17.99 2.87 -21.31
C ASP A 32 17.90 2.13 -19.96
N LYS A 33 17.29 0.95 -19.98
CA LYS A 33 17.03 0.15 -18.78
C LYS A 33 18.29 -0.42 -18.13
N ALA A 34 19.47 -0.25 -18.73
CA ALA A 34 20.73 -0.77 -18.20
C ALA A 34 21.36 0.18 -17.15
N SER A 35 21.01 1.47 -17.18
CA SER A 35 21.45 2.46 -16.18
C SER A 35 20.68 2.40 -14.84
N TYR A 36 19.75 1.45 -14.68
CA TYR A 36 18.86 1.27 -13.51
C TYR A 36 19.60 0.82 -12.22
N GLY A 37 20.93 0.86 -12.17
CA GLY A 37 21.73 0.49 -10.98
C GLY A 37 22.33 1.66 -10.20
N ALA A 38 22.26 2.89 -10.74
CA ALA A 38 23.05 4.03 -10.26
C ALA A 38 22.21 5.19 -9.70
N TYR A 39 20.93 5.00 -9.39
CA TYR A 39 20.18 6.05 -8.72
C TYR A 39 20.50 6.07 -7.23
N ASP A 40 21.22 7.12 -6.85
CA ASP A 40 21.31 7.58 -5.48
C ASP A 40 19.90 7.93 -4.98
N TYR A 41 19.38 7.12 -4.06
CA TYR A 41 18.07 7.32 -3.42
C TYR A 41 18.11 8.45 -2.38
N SER A 42 19.16 9.27 -2.34
CA SER A 42 19.16 10.55 -1.64
C SER A 42 18.21 11.52 -2.34
N PHE A 43 16.94 11.53 -1.93
CA PHE A 43 15.98 12.55 -2.34
C PHE A 43 16.59 13.95 -2.14
N PRO A 44 16.68 14.81 -3.17
CA PRO A 44 17.34 16.13 -3.10
C PRO A 44 16.62 17.15 -2.20
N PHE A 45 15.58 16.72 -1.46
CA PHE A 45 14.74 17.56 -0.62
C PHE A 45 14.89 17.28 0.89
N ASN A 46 15.85 16.45 1.29
CA ASN A 46 16.01 16.07 2.71
C ASN A 46 16.45 17.25 3.61
N ASP A 47 17.05 18.30 3.03
CA ASP A 47 17.49 19.52 3.73
C ASP A 47 16.49 20.70 3.63
N GLN A 48 15.34 20.52 2.98
CA GLN A 48 14.30 21.55 3.02
C GLN A 48 13.64 21.57 4.40
N ALA A 49 13.58 22.75 5.03
CA ALA A 49 12.78 22.96 6.23
C ALA A 49 11.38 22.37 6.00
N PHE A 50 10.97 21.43 6.86
CA PHE A 50 9.68 20.72 6.80
C PHE A 50 8.58 21.65 6.27
N GLN A 51 8.22 21.48 5.00
CA GLN A 51 7.05 22.15 4.43
C GLN A 51 5.85 21.74 5.32
N PRO A 52 5.15 22.69 5.95
CA PRO A 52 4.02 22.35 6.81
C PRO A 52 2.96 21.66 5.95
N LEU A 53 2.77 20.36 6.17
CA LEU A 53 1.74 19.60 5.47
C LEU A 53 0.39 20.17 5.89
N TYR A 54 -0.26 20.89 4.97
CA TYR A 54 -1.59 21.43 5.21
C TYR A 54 -2.59 20.27 5.32
N VAL A 55 -3.35 20.28 6.40
CA VAL A 55 -4.42 19.30 6.64
C VAL A 55 -5.72 20.03 6.92
N ASN A 56 -6.84 19.32 6.79
CA ASN A 56 -8.14 19.87 7.14
C ASN A 56 -8.15 20.30 8.62
N ALA A 57 -8.54 21.55 8.87
CA ALA A 57 -8.59 22.14 10.21
C ALA A 57 -9.39 21.31 11.21
N LYS A 58 -10.49 20.66 10.80
CA LYS A 58 -11.33 19.82 11.67
C LYS A 58 -10.64 18.53 12.11
N GLN A 59 -9.62 18.10 11.38
CA GLN A 59 -8.97 16.80 11.58
C GLN A 59 -7.64 16.89 12.31
N LEU A 60 -6.99 18.06 12.32
CA LEU A 60 -5.63 18.26 12.86
C LEU A 60 -5.43 17.63 14.24
N ASN A 61 -6.30 17.95 15.20
CA ASN A 61 -6.19 17.45 16.57
C ASN A 61 -6.37 15.93 16.66
N TRP A 62 -7.24 15.35 15.82
CA TRP A 62 -7.50 13.91 15.81
C TRP A 62 -6.36 13.15 15.13
N ILE A 63 -5.77 13.70 14.07
CA ILE A 63 -4.57 13.14 13.42
C ILE A 63 -3.43 13.09 14.43
N LYS A 64 -3.19 14.18 15.17
CA LYS A 64 -2.17 14.22 16.23
C LYS A 64 -2.39 13.14 17.28
N LYS A 65 -3.62 13.01 17.81
CA LYS A 65 -3.97 11.98 18.81
C LYS A 65 -3.78 10.56 18.28
N ARG A 66 -4.22 10.27 17.05
CA ARG A 66 -4.05 8.94 16.43
C ARG A 66 -2.60 8.63 16.12
N LYS A 67 -1.80 9.61 15.74
CA LYS A 67 -0.36 9.44 15.52
C LYS A 67 0.34 9.06 16.84
N ALA A 68 0.14 9.85 17.89
CA ALA A 68 0.71 9.53 19.22
C ALA A 68 0.30 8.13 19.71
N ARG A 69 -0.96 7.72 19.50
CA ARG A 69 -1.43 6.38 19.84
C ARG A 69 -0.76 5.28 19.01
N ARG A 70 -0.60 5.47 17.69
CA ARG A 70 0.10 4.51 16.83
C ARG A 70 1.56 4.40 17.20
N ASP A 71 2.26 5.53 17.37
CA ASP A 71 3.67 5.55 17.75
C ASP A 71 3.87 4.80 19.08
N MET A 72 3.00 5.00 20.07
CA MET A 72 3.01 4.22 21.32
C MET A 72 2.77 2.72 21.08
N LEU A 73 1.76 2.35 20.29
CA LEU A 73 1.48 0.93 20.00
C LEU A 73 2.61 0.25 19.22
N ASP A 74 3.22 0.95 18.27
CA ASP A 74 4.32 0.44 17.45
C ASP A 74 5.57 0.18 18.31
N THR A 75 5.84 1.01 19.33
CA THR A 75 6.94 0.76 20.28
C THR A 75 6.69 -0.49 21.15
N LEU A 76 5.42 -0.80 21.44
CA LEU A 76 5.02 -1.97 22.25
C LEU A 76 4.89 -3.25 21.40
N MET A 77 4.47 -3.11 20.15
CA MET A 77 4.25 -4.21 19.23
C MET A 77 5.54 -4.56 18.49
N VAL A 78 6.40 -5.34 19.13
CA VAL A 78 7.50 -6.02 18.43
C VAL A 78 6.88 -7.06 17.49
N THR A 79 6.81 -6.73 16.20
CA THR A 79 6.36 -7.68 15.18
C THR A 79 7.43 -8.78 15.05
N ASN A 80 7.19 -9.92 15.71
CA ASN A 80 8.01 -11.11 15.52
C ASN A 80 7.83 -11.59 14.07
N LYS A 81 8.83 -11.34 13.20
CA LYS A 81 8.88 -11.81 11.80
C LYS A 81 9.11 -13.32 11.72
N ARG A 82 8.20 -14.11 12.31
CA ARG A 82 8.20 -15.56 12.16
C ARG A 82 7.46 -15.94 10.88
N ASN A 83 7.91 -16.99 10.19
CA ASN A 83 7.26 -17.52 8.99
C ASN A 83 5.82 -18.01 9.25
N TYR A 84 5.45 -18.22 10.51
CA TYR A 84 4.11 -18.61 10.96
C TYR A 84 3.76 -17.94 12.29
N LEU A 85 2.47 -17.67 12.50
CA LEU A 85 1.99 -16.94 13.69
C LEU A 85 1.85 -17.82 14.94
N HIS A 86 1.43 -19.08 14.77
CA HIS A 86 1.13 -19.97 15.89
C HIS A 86 1.77 -21.36 15.70
N GLU A 87 2.46 -21.81 16.73
CA GLU A 87 3.17 -23.10 16.72
C GLU A 87 2.22 -24.29 16.54
N SER A 88 1.06 -24.27 17.20
CA SER A 88 0.05 -25.33 17.06
C SER A 88 -0.48 -25.44 15.63
N ARG A 89 -0.68 -24.30 14.95
CA ARG A 89 -1.13 -24.28 13.54
C ARG A 89 -0.06 -24.81 12.60
N HIS A 90 1.20 -24.45 12.83
CA HIS A 90 2.32 -24.98 12.05
C HIS A 90 2.41 -26.50 12.20
N LYS A 91 2.40 -27.02 13.43
CA LYS A 91 2.36 -28.47 13.72
C LYS A 91 1.16 -29.16 13.08
N HIS A 92 -0.02 -28.55 13.14
CA HIS A 92 -1.21 -29.08 12.49
C HIS A 92 -1.02 -29.20 10.97
N ALA A 93 -0.54 -28.14 10.31
CA ALA A 93 -0.30 -28.15 8.87
C ALA A 93 0.75 -29.19 8.45
N MET A 94 1.75 -29.47 9.28
CA MET A 94 2.75 -30.51 9.02
C MET A 94 2.18 -31.93 9.17
N LYS A 95 1.30 -32.18 10.15
CA LYS A 95 0.69 -33.50 10.40
C LYS A 95 -0.42 -33.89 9.41
N ARG A 96 -0.94 -32.95 8.63
CA ARG A 96 -2.02 -33.23 7.67
C ARG A 96 -1.53 -34.13 6.53
N LEU A 97 -2.36 -35.09 6.16
CA LEU A 97 -2.15 -35.93 4.97
C LEU A 97 -2.17 -35.08 3.70
N ARG A 98 -1.28 -35.44 2.76
CA ARG A 98 -1.02 -34.69 1.53
C ARG A 98 -1.10 -35.60 0.32
N ALA A 99 -1.58 -35.04 -0.79
CA ALA A 99 -1.52 -35.66 -2.10
C ALA A 99 -0.07 -35.55 -2.62
N PRO A 100 0.34 -36.35 -3.61
CA PRO A 100 1.66 -36.23 -4.23
C PRO A 100 1.93 -34.82 -4.80
N SER A 101 0.88 -34.07 -5.13
CA SER A 101 0.96 -32.66 -5.56
C SER A 101 1.32 -31.67 -4.43
N GLY A 102 1.27 -32.07 -3.15
CA GLY A 102 1.55 -31.21 -1.99
C GLY A 102 0.32 -30.51 -1.40
N ARG A 103 -0.83 -30.57 -2.10
CA ARG A 103 -2.13 -30.14 -1.58
C ARG A 103 -2.57 -31.04 -0.43
N PHE A 104 -3.35 -30.48 0.49
CA PHE A 104 -4.04 -31.30 1.48
C PHE A 104 -5.16 -32.10 0.83
N LEU A 105 -5.38 -33.31 1.33
CA LEU A 105 -6.51 -34.13 0.91
C LEU A 105 -7.84 -33.50 1.32
N THR A 106 -8.85 -33.73 0.50
CA THR A 106 -10.24 -33.48 0.85
C THR A 106 -10.72 -34.52 1.86
N LYS A 107 -11.77 -34.22 2.61
CA LYS A 107 -12.27 -35.12 3.67
C LYS A 107 -12.59 -36.51 3.14
N GLU A 108 -13.29 -36.58 2.00
CA GLU A 108 -13.66 -37.81 1.30
C GLU A 108 -12.44 -38.65 0.91
N GLU A 109 -11.41 -38.02 0.33
CA GLU A 109 -10.15 -38.69 -0.03
C GLU A 109 -9.42 -39.22 1.21
N THR A 110 -9.43 -38.47 2.32
CA THR A 110 -8.84 -38.92 3.58
C THR A 110 -9.54 -40.15 4.15
N GLU A 111 -10.88 -40.18 4.10
CA GLU A 111 -11.68 -41.31 4.56
C GLU A 111 -11.48 -42.54 3.68
N GLU A 112 -11.35 -42.36 2.36
CA GLU A 112 -10.98 -43.41 1.43
C GLU A 112 -9.59 -43.99 1.70
N LEU A 113 -8.58 -43.14 1.95
CA LEU A 113 -7.25 -43.62 2.33
C LEU A 113 -7.26 -44.35 3.67
N ASN A 114 -8.02 -43.86 4.65
CA ASN A 114 -8.13 -44.51 5.95
C ASN A 114 -8.83 -45.88 5.81
N ARG A 115 -9.85 -46.00 4.95
CA ARG A 115 -10.51 -47.27 4.63
C ARG A 115 -9.64 -48.24 3.84
N LYS A 116 -8.79 -47.74 2.93
CA LYS A 116 -7.84 -48.57 2.16
C LYS A 116 -6.67 -49.09 2.99
N GLY A 117 -6.56 -48.70 4.26
CA GLY A 117 -5.48 -49.08 5.16
C GLY A 117 -4.19 -48.40 4.72
N GLY A 118 -3.78 -47.36 5.44
CA GLY A 118 -2.57 -46.58 5.15
C GLY A 118 -1.33 -47.48 5.04
N SER A 119 -1.02 -47.91 3.82
CA SER A 119 0.21 -48.61 3.48
C SER A 119 1.23 -47.58 3.08
N THR A 120 2.06 -47.18 4.04
CA THR A 120 3.39 -46.59 3.82
C THR A 120 4.22 -46.85 5.07
N ASN A 121 5.42 -47.44 4.85
CA ASN A 121 6.46 -47.84 5.81
C ASN A 121 6.76 -46.83 6.92
#